data_AF-N1UYX3-F1
#
_entry.id   AF-N1UYX3-F1
#
_cell.length_a   1.000
_cell.length_b   1.000
_cell.length_c   1.000
_cell.angle_alpha   90.00
_cell.angle_beta   90.00
_cell.angle_gamma   90.00
#
_symmetry.space_group_name_H-M   'P 1'
#
loop_
_entity.id
_entity.type
_entity.pdbx_description
1 polymer ?
#
loop_
_entity_poly.entity_id
_entity_poly.type
_entity_poly.pdbx_seq_one_letter_code
_entity_poly.pdbx_strand_id
1 'polypeptide(L)'
;MNIKIPRIVIGGTGSGVGKTTIALALTQILRKKGLKVATFKCGPDYLDPTYHSRASQKICHNLDGWLMGKESVLNTFYQACHNVDIAIIEGMMGLFDGHSPNSEIGSTAEIAKWLASPVLVVLDTRGMARTVSAILKD
;
A
#
# COMPACT_ATOMS: atom_id res chain seq x y z
N MET A 1 11.98 -13.85 -8.24
CA MET A 1 11.37 -14.50 -7.05
C MET A 1 9.89 -14.71 -7.32
N ASN A 2 9.32 -15.89 -7.05
CA ASN A 2 7.89 -16.14 -7.28
C ASN A 2 7.09 -15.71 -6.03
N ILE A 3 6.29 -14.66 -6.14
CA ILE A 3 5.55 -14.11 -4.99
C ILE A 3 4.22 -14.85 -4.82
N LYS A 4 4.17 -15.79 -3.87
CA LYS A 4 3.01 -16.69 -3.65
C LYS A 4 2.02 -16.24 -2.58
N ILE A 5 2.24 -15.09 -1.94
CA ILE A 5 1.37 -14.58 -0.87
C ILE A 5 0.23 -13.69 -1.43
N PRO A 6 -1.01 -13.85 -0.97
CA PRO A 6 -2.08 -12.87 -1.21
C PRO A 6 -1.65 -11.47 -0.73
N ARG A 7 -1.92 -10.45 -1.55
CA ARG A 7 -1.47 -9.09 -1.27
C ARG A 7 -2.37 -8.08 -1.96
N ILE A 8 -2.46 -6.89 -1.38
CA ILE A 8 -3.19 -5.77 -1.96
C ILE A 8 -2.49 -4.46 -1.64
N VAL A 9 -2.39 -3.60 -2.65
CA VAL A 9 -1.91 -2.23 -2.50
C VAL A 9 -3.12 -1.30 -2.35
N ILE A 10 -3.10 -0.48 -1.30
CA ILE A 10 -4.10 0.55 -1.04
C ILE A 10 -3.56 1.87 -1.59
N GLY A 11 -3.91 2.17 -2.84
CA GLY A 11 -3.60 3.44 -3.50
C GLY A 11 -4.67 4.50 -3.22
N GLY A 12 -4.51 5.69 -3.77
CA GLY A 12 -5.53 6.72 -3.70
C GLY A 12 -5.30 7.82 -4.73
N THR A 13 -6.24 8.76 -4.82
CA THR A 13 -6.13 9.90 -5.74
C THR A 13 -5.25 11.04 -5.22
N GLY A 14 -4.81 10.97 -3.97
CA GLY A 14 -3.92 11.95 -3.35
C GLY A 14 -3.69 11.68 -1.86
N SER A 15 -2.96 12.58 -1.21
CA SER A 15 -2.82 12.59 0.25
C SER A 15 -4.13 12.94 0.94
N GLY A 16 -4.37 12.40 2.13
CA GLY A 16 -5.56 12.73 2.94
C GLY A 16 -6.88 12.05 2.53
N VAL A 17 -6.91 11.27 1.43
CA VAL A 17 -8.14 10.60 0.95
C VAL A 17 -8.62 9.42 1.80
N GLY A 18 -7.90 9.07 2.87
CA GLY A 18 -8.28 7.99 3.80
C GLY A 18 -7.60 6.64 3.57
N LYS A 19 -6.53 6.57 2.75
CA LYS A 19 -5.76 5.33 2.50
C LYS A 19 -5.34 4.62 3.79
N THR A 20 -4.72 5.35 4.71
CA THR A 20 -4.26 4.84 6.01
C THR A 20 -5.40 4.23 6.80
N THR A 21 -6.54 4.91 6.88
CA THR A 21 -7.73 4.41 7.58
C THR A 21 -8.22 3.09 6.99
N ILE A 22 -8.33 3.00 5.66
CA ILE A 22 -8.72 1.77 4.97
C ILE A 22 -7.70 0.64 5.22
N ALA A 23 -6.40 0.93 5.08
CA ALA A 23 -5.35 -0.06 5.27
C ALA A 23 -5.30 -0.60 6.71
N LEU A 24 -5.42 0.28 7.72
CA LEU A 24 -5.50 -0.12 9.13
C LEU A 24 -6.77 -0.90 9.44
N ALA A 25 -7.93 -0.49 8.91
CA ALA A 25 -9.19 -1.20 9.11
C ALA A 25 -9.14 -2.61 8.52
N LEU A 26 -8.65 -2.77 7.28
CA LEU A 26 -8.46 -4.07 6.64
C LEU A 26 -7.51 -4.95 7.46
N THR A 27 -6.38 -4.40 7.89
CA THR A 27 -5.41 -5.10 8.73
C THR A 27 -6.07 -5.62 10.01
N GLN A 28 -6.80 -4.77 10.74
CA GLN A 28 -7.48 -5.16 11.98
C GLN A 28 -8.58 -6.21 11.74
N ILE A 29 -9.38 -6.09 10.68
CA ILE A 29 -10.43 -7.06 10.34
C ILE A 29 -9.82 -8.43 10.05
N LEU A 30 -8.75 -8.48 9.25
CA LEU A 30 -8.06 -9.74 8.92
C LEU A 30 -7.39 -10.35 10.15
N ARG A 31 -6.77 -9.52 11.00
CA ARG A 31 -6.23 -9.95 12.30
C ARG A 31 -7.30 -10.53 13.21
N LYS A 32 -8.49 -9.91 13.29
CA LYS A 32 -9.64 -10.41 14.07
C LYS A 32 -10.16 -11.75 13.55
N LYS A 33 -9.95 -12.05 12.26
CA LYS A 33 -10.21 -13.37 11.65
C LYS A 33 -9.11 -14.40 11.91
N GLY A 34 -8.10 -14.07 12.70
CA GLY A 34 -6.99 -14.97 13.05
C GLY A 34 -5.84 -15.01 12.03
N LEU A 35 -5.88 -14.17 11.00
CA LEU A 35 -4.83 -14.14 9.97
C LEU A 35 -3.60 -13.35 10.45
N LYS A 36 -2.42 -13.79 10.05
CA LYS A 36 -1.14 -13.09 10.21
C LYS A 36 -0.97 -12.13 9.04
N VAL A 37 -1.07 -10.83 9.32
CA VAL A 37 -0.99 -9.78 8.30
C VAL A 37 0.39 -9.15 8.31
N ALA A 38 1.08 -9.12 7.17
CA ALA A 38 2.24 -8.24 6.96
C ALA A 38 1.74 -6.86 6.50
N THR A 39 2.32 -5.79 7.02
CA THR A 39 1.98 -4.41 6.65
C THR A 39 3.19 -3.70 6.09
N PHE A 40 2.96 -2.88 5.07
CA PHE A 40 3.98 -2.09 4.40
C PHE A 40 3.48 -0.69 4.13
N LYS A 41 4.39 0.27 4.06
CA LYS A 41 4.12 1.65 3.65
C LYS A 41 5.00 1.99 2.46
N CYS A 42 4.42 2.48 1.37
CA CYS A 42 5.21 3.00 0.25
C CYS A 42 5.86 4.33 0.63
N GLY A 43 7.08 4.53 0.13
CA GLY A 43 7.86 5.75 0.34
C GLY A 43 8.67 5.78 1.65
N PRO A 44 9.43 6.85 1.90
CA PRO A 44 10.22 7.01 3.10
C PRO A 44 9.35 7.68 4.17
N ASP A 45 8.63 6.86 4.94
CA ASP A 45 7.75 7.33 6.01
C ASP A 45 8.30 6.94 7.39
N TYR A 46 8.19 7.84 8.37
CA TYR A 46 8.67 7.61 9.73
C TYR A 46 7.54 7.47 10.76
N LEU A 47 6.34 7.99 10.47
CA LEU A 47 5.21 8.02 11.42
C LEU A 47 4.22 6.89 11.13
N ASP A 48 3.83 6.73 9.87
CA ASP A 48 2.80 5.77 9.48
C ASP A 48 3.16 4.30 9.78
N PRO A 49 4.42 3.86 9.66
CA PRO A 49 4.80 2.50 10.04
C PRO A 49 4.46 2.14 11.49
N THR A 50 4.39 3.13 12.39
CA THR A 50 4.03 2.88 13.79
C THR A 50 2.56 2.50 13.96
N TYR A 51 1.64 3.13 13.21
CA TYR A 51 0.22 2.77 13.24
C TYR A 51 -0.02 1.38 12.65
N HIS A 52 0.64 1.09 11.52
CA HIS A 52 0.57 -0.23 10.89
C HIS A 52 1.13 -1.32 11.77
N SER A 53 2.27 -1.07 12.42
CA SER A 53 2.88 -2.05 13.32
C SER A 53 1.99 -2.38 14.50
N ARG A 54 1.32 -1.35 15.06
CA ARG A 54 0.32 -1.53 16.12
C ARG A 54 -0.89 -2.34 15.64
N ALA A 55 -1.38 -2.08 14.42
CA ALA A 55 -2.54 -2.78 13.87
C ALA A 55 -2.24 -4.24 13.51
N SER A 56 -1.06 -4.55 12.96
CA SER A 56 -0.68 -5.90 12.54
C SER A 56 -0.06 -6.74 13.66
N GLN A 57 0.42 -6.08 14.73
CA GLN A 57 1.29 -6.66 15.77
C GLN A 57 2.59 -7.26 15.19
N LYS A 58 3.06 -6.70 14.08
CA LYS A 58 4.32 -7.04 13.41
C LYS A 58 5.02 -5.76 13.00
N ILE A 59 6.31 -5.82 12.69
CA ILE A 59 7.01 -4.64 12.18
C ILE A 59 6.45 -4.31 10.79
N CYS A 60 6.05 -3.04 10.61
CA CYS A 60 5.75 -2.49 9.30
C CYS A 60 7.05 -2.01 8.63
N HIS A 61 7.24 -2.36 7.36
CA HIS A 61 8.42 -1.97 6.60
C HIS A 61 8.06 -0.95 5.52
N ASN A 62 8.98 -0.03 5.25
CA ASN A 62 8.87 0.86 4.10
C ASN A 62 9.26 0.11 2.81
N LEU A 63 8.56 0.42 1.72
CA LEU A 63 8.88 -0.01 0.37
C LEU A 63 9.03 1.25 -0.49
N ASP A 64 10.28 1.66 -0.70
CA ASP A 64 10.61 2.86 -1.46
C ASP A 64 11.44 2.49 -2.70
N GLY A 65 10.84 2.67 -3.87
CA GLY A 65 11.50 2.31 -5.13
C GLY A 65 12.67 3.22 -5.50
N TRP A 66 12.65 4.46 -5.02
CA TRP A 66 13.67 5.46 -5.32
C TRP A 66 14.93 5.27 -4.47
N LEU A 67 14.76 5.09 -3.15
CA LEU A 67 15.85 4.95 -2.19
C LEU A 67 16.39 3.53 -2.10
N MET A 68 15.52 2.51 -2.18
CA MET A 68 15.93 1.12 -1.98
C MET A 68 16.30 0.43 -3.29
N GLY A 69 15.67 0.85 -4.39
CA GLY A 69 15.70 0.14 -5.67
C GLY A 69 14.89 -1.17 -5.65
N LYS A 70 14.65 -1.71 -6.84
CA LYS A 70 13.75 -2.86 -7.06
C LYS A 70 14.13 -4.11 -6.26
N GLU A 71 15.39 -4.51 -6.28
CA GLU A 71 15.82 -5.75 -5.62
C GLU A 71 15.64 -5.67 -4.11
N SER A 72 16.01 -4.55 -3.49
CA SER A 72 15.84 -4.33 -2.06
C SER A 72 14.36 -4.31 -1.66
N VAL A 73 13.50 -3.64 -2.45
CA VAL A 73 12.04 -3.68 -2.21
C VAL A 73 11.51 -5.11 -2.23
N LEU A 74 11.89 -5.89 -3.23
CA LEU A 74 11.44 -7.30 -3.35
C LEU A 74 11.97 -8.16 -2.20
N ASN A 75 13.23 -7.96 -1.80
CA ASN A 75 13.84 -8.68 -0.69
C ASN A 75 13.16 -8.33 0.64
N THR A 76 12.97 -7.04 0.94
CA THR A 76 12.27 -6.58 2.15
C THR A 76 10.86 -7.15 2.20
N PHE A 77 10.12 -7.09 1.09
CA PHE A 77 8.79 -7.67 0.99
C PHE A 77 8.82 -9.18 1.27
N TYR A 78 9.72 -9.92 0.64
CA TYR A 78 9.81 -11.37 0.79
C TYR A 78 10.12 -11.80 2.22
N GLN A 79 11.10 -11.15 2.86
CA GLN A 79 11.51 -11.47 4.23
C GLN A 79 10.40 -11.17 5.24
N ALA A 80 9.75 -10.01 5.13
CA ALA A 80 8.63 -9.65 5.98
C ALA A 80 7.39 -10.52 5.72
N CYS A 81 7.29 -11.11 4.52
CA CYS A 81 6.22 -12.03 4.16
C CYS A 81 6.46 -13.50 4.56
N HIS A 82 7.52 -13.80 5.31
CA HIS A 82 7.71 -15.14 5.85
C HIS A 82 6.66 -15.45 6.94
N ASN A 83 5.97 -16.59 6.84
CA ASN A 83 4.94 -17.03 7.80
C ASN A 83 3.81 -16.00 8.04
N VAL A 84 3.33 -15.35 6.98
CA VAL A 84 2.12 -14.53 6.97
C VAL A 84 1.12 -15.05 5.94
N ASP A 85 -0.15 -14.75 6.18
CA ASP A 85 -1.26 -15.22 5.36
C ASP A 85 -1.63 -14.18 4.27
N ILE A 86 -1.36 -12.89 4.51
CA ILE A 86 -1.67 -11.80 3.59
C ILE A 86 -0.81 -10.56 3.85
N ALA A 87 -0.49 -9.80 2.80
CA ALA A 87 0.18 -8.50 2.88
C ALA A 87 -0.75 -7.32 2.53
N ILE A 88 -0.74 -6.28 3.35
CA ILE A 88 -1.40 -5.00 3.09
C ILE A 88 -0.33 -3.93 2.89
N ILE A 89 -0.35 -3.26 1.74
CA ILE A 89 0.62 -2.24 1.38
C ILE A 89 -0.11 -0.91 1.24
N GLU A 90 0.15 0.06 2.13
CA GLU A 90 -0.40 1.41 1.98
C GLU A 90 0.46 2.24 1.02
N GLY A 91 -0.16 2.85 0.01
CA GLY A 91 0.49 3.81 -0.87
C GLY A 91 0.86 5.14 -0.20
N MET A 92 1.63 5.95 -0.91
CA MET A 92 1.83 7.38 -0.60
C MET A 92 1.20 8.25 -1.67
N MET A 93 0.94 9.53 -1.36
CA MET A 93 0.43 10.53 -2.32
C MET A 93 -0.74 10.00 -3.18
N GLY A 94 -0.81 10.37 -4.46
CA GLY A 94 -1.62 9.67 -5.47
C GLY A 94 -0.93 8.41 -6.00
N LEU A 95 -1.70 7.51 -6.61
CA LEU A 95 -1.22 6.19 -7.07
C LEU A 95 0.02 6.28 -7.97
N PHE A 96 0.04 7.24 -8.90
CA PHE A 96 1.13 7.44 -9.86
C PHE A 96 2.10 8.55 -9.46
N ASP A 97 1.87 9.21 -8.32
CA ASP A 97 2.72 10.29 -7.86
C ASP A 97 3.96 9.70 -7.19
N GLY A 98 5.14 10.17 -7.59
CA GLY A 98 6.42 9.67 -7.11
C GLY A 98 7.52 10.72 -7.21
N HIS A 99 8.77 10.27 -7.33
CA HIS A 99 9.93 11.16 -7.45
C HIS A 99 9.93 11.95 -8.76
N SER A 100 9.41 11.36 -9.84
CA SER A 100 9.40 11.94 -11.18
C SER A 100 7.97 12.32 -11.59
N PRO A 101 7.75 13.49 -12.24
CA PRO A 101 6.45 13.84 -12.80
C PRO A 101 6.15 13.13 -14.12
N ASN A 102 7.17 12.57 -14.77
CA ASN A 102 7.09 12.03 -16.13
C ASN A 102 7.33 10.51 -16.18
N SER A 103 7.48 9.86 -15.02
CA SER A 103 7.66 8.42 -14.91
C SER A 103 7.13 7.91 -13.58
N GLU A 104 6.99 6.60 -13.44
CA GLU A 104 6.47 5.98 -12.21
C GLU A 104 7.53 5.83 -11.11
N ILE A 105 8.74 6.33 -11.32
CA ILE A 105 9.85 6.15 -10.38
C ILE A 105 9.48 6.68 -9.00
N GLY A 106 9.56 5.82 -8.00
CA GLY A 106 9.22 6.12 -6.62
C GLY A 106 7.72 6.17 -6.34
N SER A 107 6.84 5.86 -7.30
CA SER A 107 5.38 5.90 -7.10
C SER A 107 4.84 4.64 -6.43
N THR A 108 3.62 4.75 -5.90
CA THR A 108 2.88 3.56 -5.40
C THR A 108 2.62 2.55 -6.53
N ALA A 109 2.38 3.00 -7.75
CA ALA A 109 2.15 2.16 -8.93
C ALA A 109 3.37 1.30 -9.28
N GLU A 110 4.58 1.86 -9.20
CA GLU A 110 5.82 1.12 -9.42
C GLU A 110 5.96 -0.06 -8.45
N ILE A 111 5.73 0.19 -7.15
CA ILE A 111 5.74 -0.86 -6.12
C ILE A 111 4.69 -1.93 -6.43
N ALA A 112 3.46 -1.53 -6.78
CA ALA A 112 2.40 -2.47 -7.14
C ALA A 112 2.79 -3.38 -8.32
N LYS A 113 3.42 -2.81 -9.35
CA LYS A 113 3.91 -3.56 -10.52
C LYS A 113 5.03 -4.52 -10.16
N TRP A 114 6.03 -4.08 -9.39
CA TRP A 114 7.12 -4.95 -8.95
C TRP A 114 6.63 -6.11 -8.10
N LEU A 115 5.65 -5.85 -7.23
CA LEU A 115 5.01 -6.88 -6.43
C LEU A 115 3.98 -7.68 -7.21
N ALA A 116 3.63 -7.34 -8.46
CA ALA A 116 2.49 -7.92 -9.17
C ALA A 116 1.24 -8.00 -8.26
N SER A 117 0.93 -6.89 -7.57
CA SER A 117 -0.17 -6.80 -6.62
C SER A 117 -1.38 -6.12 -7.26
N PRO A 118 -2.62 -6.60 -7.01
CA PRO A 118 -3.80 -5.81 -7.30
C PRO A 118 -3.78 -4.51 -6.47
N VAL A 119 -4.44 -3.49 -7.00
CA VAL A 119 -4.55 -2.15 -6.40
C VAL A 119 -6.02 -1.85 -6.10
N LEU A 120 -6.30 -1.45 -4.86
CA LEU A 120 -7.54 -0.81 -4.45
C LEU A 120 -7.27 0.69 -4.35
N VAL A 121 -7.98 1.50 -5.15
CA VAL A 121 -7.82 2.96 -5.14
C VAL A 121 -8.89 3.59 -4.25
N VAL A 122 -8.44 4.37 -3.27
CA VAL A 122 -9.31 5.15 -2.38
C VAL A 122 -9.54 6.54 -2.97
N LEU A 123 -10.81 6.92 -3.08
CA LEU A 123 -11.26 8.22 -3.55
C LEU A 123 -12.07 8.91 -2.44
N ASP A 124 -11.67 10.12 -2.04
CA ASP A 124 -12.52 10.96 -1.19
C ASP A 124 -13.63 11.59 -2.04
N THR A 125 -14.87 11.32 -1.64
CA THR A 125 -16.09 11.74 -2.35
C THR A 125 -16.88 12.78 -1.54
N ARG A 126 -16.25 13.41 -0.55
CA ARG A 126 -16.91 14.43 0.28
C ARG A 126 -17.55 15.53 -0.58
N GLY A 127 -18.84 15.77 -0.36
CA GLY A 127 -19.61 16.77 -1.11
C GLY A 127 -19.94 16.36 -2.55
N MET A 128 -19.59 15.15 -2.98
CA MET A 128 -19.95 14.61 -4.29
C MET A 128 -21.23 13.79 -4.20
N ALA A 129 -22.16 14.05 -5.12
CA ALA A 129 -23.28 13.15 -5.40
C ALA A 129 -22.95 12.34 -6.66
N ARG A 130 -23.45 12.75 -7.82
CA ARG A 130 -23.31 11.99 -9.07
C ARG A 130 -21.96 12.15 -9.78
N THR A 131 -21.19 13.18 -9.44
CA THR A 131 -19.90 13.48 -10.09
C THR A 131 -18.89 12.35 -9.95
N VAL A 132 -18.94 11.58 -8.87
CA VAL A 132 -18.04 10.43 -8.67
C VAL A 132 -18.12 9.40 -9.81
N SER A 133 -19.31 9.19 -10.37
CA SER A 133 -19.51 8.26 -11.49
C SER A 133 -18.78 8.76 -12.76
N ALA A 134 -18.74 10.08 -12.99
CA ALA A 134 -17.99 10.64 -14.13
C ALA A 134 -16.47 10.50 -13.96
N ILE A 135 -15.97 10.43 -12.72
CA ILE A 135 -14.54 10.22 -12.43
C ILE A 135 -14.14 8.76 -12.66
N LEU A 136 -14.98 7.81 -12.21
CA LEU A 136 -14.61 6.39 -12.15
C LEU A 136 -14.68 5.65 -13.48
N LYS A 137 -15.32 6.23 -14.50
CA LYS A 137 -15.43 5.77 -15.90
C LYS A 137 -15.67 4.26 -16.05
N ASP A 138 -16.90 3.89 -16.37
CA ASP A 138 -17.32 2.50 -16.66
C ASP A 138 -16.54 1.85 -17.82
#